data_AF-E2AUN5-F1
#
_entry.id   AF-E2AUN5-F1
#
_cell.length_a   1.000
_cell.length_b   1.000
_cell.length_c   1.000
_cell.angle_alpha   90.00
_cell.angle_beta   90.00
_cell.angle_gamma   90.00
#
_symmetry.space_group_name_H-M   'P 1'
#
loop_
_entity.id
_entity.type
_entity.pdbx_description
1 polymer ?
#
loop_
_entity_poly.entity_id
_entity_poly.type
_entity_poly.pdbx_seq_one_letter_code
_entity_poly.pdbx_strand_id
1 'polypeptide(L)'
;RAYGLPKIHKPNCPLRIIVSSINSPLYKFAAFLHNCLFENLPDAKNHISNSYELVNSINNCFVEEHINLVSLDVVSLFTNVPTDLIVGSV
;
A
#
# COMPACT_ATOMS: atom_id res chain seq x y z
N ARG A 1 14.16 -4.15 -15.25
CA ARG A 1 13.27 -4.20 -16.44
C ARG A 1 11.91 -3.65 -16.05
N ALA A 2 11.23 -2.89 -16.92
CA ALA A 2 9.88 -2.39 -16.65
C ALA A 2 8.85 -3.13 -17.53
N TYR A 3 7.70 -3.45 -16.95
CA TYR A 3 6.58 -4.14 -17.60
C TYR A 3 5.29 -3.35 -17.38
N GLY A 4 4.39 -3.31 -18.36
CA GLY A 4 3.04 -2.75 -18.21
C GLY A 4 2.02 -3.88 -18.12
N LEU A 5 1.51 -4.16 -16.92
CA LEU A 5 0.48 -5.18 -16.72
C LEU A 5 -0.92 -4.54 -16.85
N PRO A 6 -1.77 -4.93 -17.82
CA PRO A 6 -3.10 -4.34 -17.97
C PRO A 6 -4.00 -4.64 -16.77
N LYS A 7 -4.69 -3.61 -16.27
CA LYS A 7 -5.77 -3.76 -15.30
C LYS A 7 -7.07 -4.09 -16.04
N ILE A 8 -7.23 -5.36 -16.43
CA ILE A 8 -8.37 -5.84 -17.25
C ILE A 8 -9.75 -5.64 -16.62
N HIS A 9 -9.83 -5.40 -15.31
CA HIS A 9 -11.07 -5.16 -14.59
C HIS A 9 -11.47 -3.67 -14.53
N LYS A 10 -10.68 -2.75 -15.12
CA LYS A 10 -10.96 -1.31 -15.15
C LYS A 10 -11.30 -0.86 -16.57
N PRO A 11 -12.16 0.16 -16.74
CA PRO A 11 -12.47 0.71 -18.07
C PRO A 11 -11.18 1.20 -18.74
N ASN A 12 -11.10 1.03 -20.07
CA ASN A 12 -9.94 1.35 -20.89
C ASN A 12 -8.65 0.55 -20.56
N CYS A 13 -8.74 -0.48 -19.71
CA CYS A 13 -7.64 -1.40 -19.38
C CYS A 13 -6.29 -0.71 -19.10
N PRO A 14 -6.22 0.27 -18.18
CA PRO A 14 -5.00 1.03 -17.92
C PRO A 14 -3.86 0.11 -17.49
N LEU A 15 -2.63 0.46 -17.88
CA LEU A 15 -1.44 -0.31 -17.53
C LEU A 15 -0.98 0.01 -16.11
N ARG A 16 -0.59 -1.02 -15.37
CA ARG A 16 0.16 -0.92 -14.12
C ARG A 16 1.63 -1.18 -14.41
N ILE A 17 2.46 -0.15 -14.26
CA ILE A 17 3.90 -0.30 -14.43
C ILE A 17 4.47 -1.11 -13.27
N ILE A 18 5.25 -2.13 -13.60
CA ILE A 18 5.98 -2.98 -12.66
C ILE A 18 7.45 -2.92 -13.03
N VAL A 19 8.29 -2.50 -12.07
CA VAL A 19 9.74 -2.51 -12.23
C VAL A 19 10.29 -3.74 -11.54
N SER A 20 10.83 -4.68 -12.33
CA SER A 20 11.56 -5.83 -11.82
C SER A 20 13.04 -5.52 -11.71
N SER A 21 13.55 -5.60 -10.48
CA SER A 21 14.97 -5.48 -10.15
C SER A 21 15.58 -6.83 -9.74
N ILE A 22 14.94 -7.95 -10.08
CA ILE A 22 15.49 -9.28 -9.85
C ILE A 22 16.84 -9.40 -10.59
N ASN A 23 17.84 -9.98 -9.92
CA ASN A 23 19.23 -10.08 -10.39
C ASN A 23 19.96 -8.74 -10.60
N SER A 24 19.41 -7.63 -10.10
CA SER A 24 20.12 -6.35 -10.01
C SER A 24 21.17 -6.40 -8.89
N PRO A 25 22.33 -5.73 -9.04
CA PRO A 25 23.28 -5.55 -7.94
C PRO A 25 22.65 -4.87 -6.72
N LEU A 26 21.61 -4.05 -6.92
CA LEU A 26 20.94 -3.33 -5.83
C LEU A 26 19.88 -4.18 -5.10
N TYR A 27 19.51 -5.36 -5.60
CA TYR A 27 18.43 -6.15 -5.01
C TYR A 27 18.72 -6.52 -3.55
N LYS A 28 19.92 -7.04 -3.29
CA LYS A 28 20.33 -7.42 -1.92
C LYS A 28 20.43 -6.21 -1.00
N PHE A 29 20.90 -5.08 -1.51
CA PHE A 29 20.99 -3.84 -0.75
C PHE A 29 19.61 -3.29 -0.37
N ALA A 30 18.66 -3.29 -1.32
CA ALA A 30 17.28 -2.89 -1.04
C ALA A 30 16.62 -3.81 0.01
N ALA A 31 16.86 -5.12 -0.06
CA ALA A 31 16.36 -6.08 0.93
C ALA A 31 16.95 -5.83 2.33
N PHE A 32 18.25 -5.52 2.41
CA PHE A 32 18.89 -5.13 3.66
C PHE A 32 18.24 -3.88 4.27
N LEU A 33 18.08 -2.81 3.48
CA LEU A 33 17.41 -1.59 3.93
C LEU A 33 15.96 -1.85 4.35
N HIS A 34 15.23 -2.69 3.61
CA HIS A 34 13.87 -3.07 3.94
C HIS A 34 13.80 -3.73 5.32
N ASN A 35 14.69 -4.68 5.63
CA ASN A 35 14.71 -5.35 6.93
C ASN A 35 15.00 -4.34 8.06
N CYS A 36 15.99 -3.47 7.87
CA CYS A 36 16.28 -2.42 8.85
C CYS A 36 15.07 -1.52 9.10
N LEU A 37 14.38 -1.07 8.04
CA LEU A 37 13.19 -0.24 8.18
C LEU A 37 12.03 -1.00 8.84
N PHE A 38 11.79 -2.24 8.43
CA PHE A 38 10.70 -3.05 8.93
C PHE A 38 10.83 -3.35 10.43
N GLU A 39 12.05 -3.58 10.92
CA GLU A 39 12.30 -3.85 12.34
C GLU A 39 12.20 -2.60 13.23
N ASN A 40 12.41 -1.41 12.66
CA ASN A 40 12.53 -0.17 13.44
C ASN A 40 11.34 0.79 13.28
N LEU A 41 10.51 0.63 12.25
CA LEU A 41 9.32 1.45 12.06
C LEU A 41 8.14 0.86 12.84
N PRO A 42 7.40 1.67 13.63
CA PRO A 42 6.20 1.20 14.29
C PRO A 42 5.09 0.93 13.28
N ASP A 43 4.24 -0.04 13.59
CA ASP A 43 3.01 -0.25 12.83
C ASP A 43 2.12 0.99 12.88
N ALA A 44 1.40 1.23 11.78
CA ALA A 44 0.38 2.25 11.75
C ALA A 44 -0.69 1.93 12.80
N LYS A 45 -1.18 2.95 13.53
CA LYS A 45 -2.18 2.78 14.60
C LYS A 45 -3.41 1.96 14.20
N ASN A 46 -3.82 2.06 12.93
CA ASN A 46 -4.97 1.36 12.37
C ASN A 46 -4.54 0.32 11.31
N HIS A 47 -3.35 -0.27 11.48
CA HIS A 47 -2.92 -1.36 10.63
C HIS A 47 -3.87 -2.55 10.78
N ILE A 48 -4.26 -3.14 9.66
CA ILE A 48 -5.03 -4.38 9.62
C ILE A 48 -4.24 -5.37 8.78
N SER A 49 -3.90 -6.51 9.38
CA SER A 49 -2.95 -7.47 8.81
C SER A 49 -3.55 -8.24 7.64
N ASN A 50 -4.85 -8.50 7.70
CA ASN A 50 -5.55 -9.29 6.68
C ASN A 50 -7.07 -9.02 6.65
N SER A 51 -7.73 -9.56 5.62
CA SER A 51 -9.17 -9.39 5.43
C SER A 51 -10.05 -10.02 6.52
N TYR A 52 -9.60 -11.10 7.17
CA TYR A 52 -10.37 -11.73 8.25
C TYR A 52 -10.35 -10.88 9.52
N GLU A 53 -9.20 -10.29 9.84
CA GLU A 53 -9.07 -9.34 10.93
C GLU A 53 -10.00 -8.14 10.72
N LEU A 54 -10.01 -7.58 9.50
CA LEU A 54 -10.92 -6.48 9.16
C LEU A 54 -12.38 -6.87 9.42
N VAL A 55 -12.81 -8.03 8.90
CA VAL A 55 -14.19 -8.51 9.06
C VAL A 55 -14.53 -8.65 10.54
N ASN A 56 -13.67 -9.29 11.33
CA ASN A 56 -13.90 -9.46 12.76
C ASN A 56 -14.00 -8.13 13.50
N SER A 57 -13.17 -7.14 13.14
CA SER A 57 -13.19 -5.80 13.75
C SER A 57 -14.48 -5.03 13.43
N ILE A 58 -15.04 -5.17 12.24
CA ILE A 58 -16.23 -4.42 11.82
C ILE A 58 -17.55 -5.16 12.05
N ASN A 59 -17.53 -6.49 12.25
CA ASN A 59 -18.76 -7.31 12.32
C ASN A 59 -19.71 -6.89 13.45
N ASN A 60 -19.19 -6.31 14.53
CA ASN A 60 -19.97 -5.82 15.67
C ASN A 60 -20.06 -4.29 15.71
N CYS A 61 -19.68 -3.60 14.63
CA CYS A 61 -19.78 -2.14 14.55
C CYS A 61 -21.23 -1.76 14.21
N PHE A 62 -21.93 -1.14 15.16
CA PHE A 62 -23.22 -0.52 14.91
C PHE A 62 -23.00 0.91 14.39
N VAL A 63 -23.54 1.21 13.22
CA VAL A 63 -23.54 2.55 12.64
C VAL A 63 -24.92 3.15 12.86
N GLU A 64 -24.97 4.27 13.59
CA GLU A 64 -26.22 4.98 13.86
C GLU A 64 -26.84 5.52 12.57
N GLU A 65 -28.17 5.67 12.51
CA GLU A 65 -28.92 6.08 11.30
C GLU A 65 -28.44 7.39 10.66
N HIS A 66 -27.81 8.27 11.43
CA HIS A 66 -27.32 9.55 10.94
C HIS A 66 -25.83 9.54 10.55
N ILE A 67 -25.16 8.39 10.67
CA ILE A 67 -23.74 8.22 10.37
C ILE A 67 -23.61 7.44 9.06
N ASN A 68 -22.78 7.96 8.15
CA ASN A 68 -22.47 7.30 6.89
C ASN A 68 -21.11 6.61 6.96
N LEU A 69 -21.06 5.36 6.49
CA LEU A 69 -19.81 4.67 6.24
C LEU A 69 -19.29 5.05 4.85
N VAL A 70 -18.02 5.45 4.77
CA VAL A 70 -17.38 5.84 3.50
C VAL A 70 -16.21 4.90 3.23
N SER A 71 -16.15 4.36 2.01
CA SER A 71 -14.99 3.62 1.51
C SER A 71 -14.19 4.51 0.58
N LEU A 72 -12.89 4.63 0.85
CA LEU A 72 -11.95 5.45 0.09
C LEU A 72 -10.87 4.55 -0.50
N ASP A 73 -10.57 4.73 -1.79
CA ASP A 73 -9.49 4.03 -2.50
C ASP A 73 -8.48 5.06 -3.00
N VAL A 74 -7.19 4.77 -2.81
CA VAL A 74 -6.11 5.68 -3.20
C VAL A 74 -5.75 5.43 -4.67
N VAL A 75 -5.77 6.50 -5.48
CA VAL A 75 -5.33 6.43 -6.86
C VAL A 75 -3.80 6.46 -6.93
N SER A 76 -3.21 5.43 -7.55
CA SER A 76 -1.78 5.36 -7.85
C SER A 76 -0.87 5.51 -6.63
N LEU A 77 -1.17 4.75 -5.57
CA LEU A 77 -0.50 4.78 -4.26
C LEU A 77 1.04 4.90 -4.33
N PHE A 78 1.71 4.12 -5.19
CA PHE A 78 3.18 4.12 -5.26
C PHE A 78 3.78 5.32 -5.99
N THR A 79 3.08 5.94 -6.94
CA THR A 79 3.62 7.06 -7.73
C THR A 79 3.22 8.42 -7.18
N ASN A 80 2.17 8.46 -6.35
CA ASN A 80 1.64 9.69 -5.74
C ASN A 80 2.12 9.89 -4.29
N VAL A 81 3.23 9.26 -3.91
CA VAL A 81 3.80 9.42 -2.59
C VAL A 81 4.54 10.77 -2.51
N PRO A 82 4.20 11.67 -1.57
CA PRO A 82 4.86 12.97 -1.44
C PRO A 82 6.25 12.82 -0.81
N THR A 83 7.28 12.81 -1.65
CA THR A 83 8.67 12.56 -1.22
C THR A 83 9.18 13.62 -0.26
N ASP A 84 8.79 14.88 -0.42
CA ASP A 84 9.25 15.97 0.43
C ASP A 84 8.77 15.80 1.88
N LEU A 85 7.53 15.33 2.06
CA LEU A 85 6.98 15.02 3.39
C LEU A 85 7.67 13.82 4.03
N ILE A 86 8.04 12.80 3.24
CA ILE A 86 8.77 11.64 3.75
C ILE A 86 10.15 12.05 4.25
N VAL A 87 10.91 12.80 3.43
CA VAL A 87 12.27 13.20 3.80
C VAL A 87 12.26 14.10 5.05
N GLY A 88 11.24 14.96 5.22
CA GLY A 88 11.09 15.77 6.42
C GLY A 88 10.57 15.03 7.67
N SER A 89 10.16 13.76 7.54
CA SER A 89 9.64 12.94 8.64
C SER A 89 10.69 12.04 9.32
N VAL A 90 11.89 11.94 8.73
CA VAL A 90 13.08 11.28 9.27
C VAL A 90 13.93 12.31 10.00
#